data_AF-A0A6N3BT64-F1
#
_entry.id   AF-A0A6N3BT64-F1
#
_cell.length_a   1.000
_cell.length_b   1.000
_cell.length_c   1.000
_cell.angle_alpha   90.00
_cell.angle_beta   90.00
_cell.angle_gamma   90.00
#
_symmetry.space_group_name_H-M   'P 1'
#
loop_
_entity.id
_entity.type
_entity.pdbx_description
1 polymer ?
#
loop_
_entity_poly.entity_id
_entity_poly.type
_entity_poly.pdbx_seq_one_letter_code
_entity_poly.pdbx_strand_id
1 'polypeptide(L)' 'MKLEDVMTTQEAGERWNVPADSIKQCCLKRYANNQFTEDEARKSGRNWLVTRQGMERLYGKEIKPL' A
#
# COMPACT_ATOMS: atom_id res chain seq x y z
N MET A 1 -1.39 -4.96 -15.48
CA MET A 1 -1.72 -5.17 -14.06
C MET A 1 -2.24 -6.57 -13.90
N LYS A 2 -1.66 -7.32 -12.97
CA LYS A 2 -2.07 -8.68 -12.58
C LYS A 2 -2.63 -8.65 -11.17
N LEU A 3 -3.31 -9.72 -10.76
CA LEU A 3 -3.85 -9.81 -9.39
C LEU A 3 -2.73 -9.72 -8.33
N GLU A 4 -1.54 -10.26 -8.62
CA GLU A 4 -0.33 -10.18 -7.76
C GLU A 4 0.20 -8.75 -7.54
N ASP A 5 -0.26 -7.78 -8.33
CA ASP A 5 0.07 -6.35 -8.18
C ASP A 5 -0.88 -5.65 -7.20
N VAL A 6 -1.88 -6.32 -6.65
CA VAL A 6 -2.80 -5.79 -5.64
C VAL A 6 -2.66 -6.62 -4.38
N MET A 7 -2.56 -5.94 -3.25
CA MET A 7 -2.42 -6.60 -1.95
C MET A 7 -3.11 -5.81 -0.87
N THR A 8 -3.41 -6.48 0.24
CA THR A 8 -3.88 -5.84 1.45
C THR A 8 -2.78 -4.97 2.08
N THR A 9 -3.16 -4.01 2.92
CA THR A 9 -2.19 -3.23 3.70
C THR A 9 -1.33 -4.09 4.63
N GLN A 10 -1.80 -5.29 5.01
CA GLN A 10 -1.05 -6.23 5.82
C GLN A 10 0.07 -6.90 5.00
N GLU A 11 -0.27 -7.47 3.85
CA GLU A 11 0.72 -8.05 2.93
C GLU A 11 1.74 -7.01 2.45
N ALA A 12 1.28 -5.78 2.16
CA ALA A 12 2.18 -4.67 1.83
C ALA A 12 3.13 -4.34 2.99
N GLY A 13 2.62 -4.38 4.23
CA GLY A 13 3.44 -4.11 5.41
C GLY A 13 4.57 -5.11 5.60
N GLU A 14 4.30 -6.40 5.33
CA GLU A 14 5.31 -7.46 5.37
C GLU A 14 6.37 -7.28 4.26
N ARG A 15 5.94 -6.96 3.04
CA ARG A 15 6.83 -6.80 1.87
C ARG A 15 7.73 -5.58 1.91
N TRP A 16 7.26 -4.47 2.49
CA TRP A 16 8.03 -3.22 2.61
C TRP A 16 8.61 -2.98 4.01
N ASN A 17 8.36 -3.88 4.96
CA ASN A 17 8.71 -3.70 6.38
C ASN A 17 8.16 -2.37 6.96
N VAL A 18 6.89 -2.08 6.64
CA VAL A 18 6.16 -0.88 7.09
C VAL A 18 4.93 -1.30 7.89
N PRO A 19 4.59 -0.67 9.02
CA PRO A 19 3.39 -1.02 9.76
C PRO A 19 2.13 -0.86 8.90
N ALA A 20 1.27 -1.89 8.89
CA ALA A 20 0.05 -1.90 8.08
C ALA A 20 -0.89 -0.71 8.40
N ASP A 21 -0.94 -0.25 9.65
CA ASP A 21 -1.74 0.93 10.01
C ASP A 21 -1.19 2.21 9.37
N SER A 22 0.14 2.37 9.29
CA SER A 22 0.76 3.51 8.60
C SER A 22 0.35 3.56 7.12
N ILE A 23 0.34 2.41 6.43
CA ILE A 23 -0.12 2.31 5.04
C ILE A 23 -1.62 2.65 4.94
N LYS A 24 -2.43 2.15 5.88
CA LYS A 24 -3.87 2.46 5.95
C LYS A 24 -4.14 3.96 6.16
N GLN A 25 -3.35 4.66 6.97
CA GLN A 25 -3.50 6.11 7.14
C GLN A 25 -3.24 6.88 5.83
N CYS A 26 -2.31 6.40 4.99
CA CYS A 26 -2.09 6.93 3.63
C CYS A 26 -3.29 6.69 2.72
N CYS A 27 -3.98 5.54 2.84
CA CYS A 27 -5.22 5.27 2.12
C CYS A 27 -6.38 6.19 2.55
N LEU A 28 -6.41 6.56 3.84
CA LEU A 28 -7.40 7.47 4.43
C LEU A 28 -7.08 8.95 4.15
N LYS A 29 -6.04 9.25 3.36
CA LYS A 29 -5.61 10.62 3.01
C LYS A 29 -5.37 11.52 4.24
N ARG A 30 -4.92 10.95 5.36
CA ARG A 30 -4.71 11.70 6.62
C ARG A 30 -3.38 12.44 6.70
N TYR A 31 -2.40 12.08 5.87
CA TYR A 31 -1.10 12.74 5.80
C TYR A 31 -1.03 13.66 4.58
N ALA A 32 -0.58 14.90 4.72
CA ALA A 32 -0.59 15.88 3.63
C ALA A 32 0.28 15.49 2.41
N ASN A 33 1.40 14.78 2.63
CA ASN A 33 2.43 14.65 1.60
C ASN A 33 2.60 13.23 1.02
N ASN A 34 2.13 12.17 1.71
CA ASN A 34 2.25 10.78 1.26
C ASN A 34 0.88 10.08 1.30
N GLN A 35 0.14 10.15 0.20
CA GLN A 35 -1.19 9.53 0.05
C GLN A 35 -1.24 8.63 -1.18
N PHE A 36 -2.07 7.58 -1.09
CA PHE A 36 -2.49 6.84 -2.27
C PHE A 36 -3.55 7.63 -3.04
N THR A 37 -3.49 7.56 -4.36
CA THR A 37 -4.55 8.03 -5.24
C THR A 37 -5.73 7.04 -5.25
N GLU A 38 -6.82 7.42 -5.88
CA GLU A 38 -8.03 6.60 -5.97
C GLU A 38 -7.83 5.36 -6.87
N ASP A 39 -6.88 5.41 -7.80
CA ASP A 39 -6.48 4.28 -8.63
C ASP A 39 -5.49 3.34 -7.93
N GLU A 40 -4.81 3.82 -6.89
CA GLU A 40 -3.79 3.05 -6.18
C GLU A 40 -4.30 2.37 -4.92
N ALA A 41 -5.40 2.85 -4.32
CA ALA A 41 -5.96 2.26 -3.12
C ALA A 41 -7.48 2.32 -3.09
N ARG A 42 -8.11 1.25 -2.60
CA ARG A 42 -9.56 1.20 -2.36
C ARG A 42 -9.91 0.35 -1.15
N LYS A 43 -11.06 0.64 -0.55
CA LYS A 43 -11.62 -0.20 0.52
C LYS A 43 -12.34 -1.41 -0.09
N SER A 44 -12.09 -2.61 0.46
CA SER A 44 -12.71 -3.87 0.07
C SER A 44 -13.21 -4.60 1.32
N GLY A 45 -14.49 -4.37 1.67
CA GLY A 45 -15.05 -4.83 2.93
C GLY A 45 -14.32 -4.22 4.13
N ARG A 46 -13.70 -5.07 4.95
CA ARG A 46 -12.92 -4.65 6.13
C ARG A 46 -11.47 -4.26 5.80
N ASN A 47 -10.97 -4.67 4.64
CA ASN A 47 -9.58 -4.49 4.26
C ASN A 47 -9.41 -3.28 3.34
N TRP A 48 -8.22 -2.70 3.36
CA TRP A 48 -7.75 -1.80 2.32
C TRP A 48 -6.87 -2.59 1.37
N LEU A 49 -7.08 -2.36 0.07
CA LEU A 49 -6.23 -2.86 -1.00
C LEU A 49 -5.39 -1.72 -1.53
N VAL A 50 -4.12 -2.01 -1.79
CA VAL A 50 -3.15 -1.10 -2.39
C VAL A 50 -2.50 -1.78 -3.59
N THR A 51 -2.10 -0.98 -4.57
CA THR A 51 -1.30 -1.47 -5.69
C THR A 51 0.18 -1.50 -5.33
N ARG A 52 0.92 -2.46 -5.90
CA ARG A 52 2.39 -2.51 -5.88
C ARG A 52 2.96 -1.19 -6.38
N GLN A 53 2.44 -0.65 -7.48
CA GLN A 53 2.91 0.62 -8.05
C GLN A 53 2.77 1.79 -7.05
N GLY A 54 1.62 1.89 -6.37
CA GLY A 54 1.42 2.90 -5.34
C GLY A 54 2.38 2.73 -4.15
N MET A 55 2.61 1.48 -3.73
CA MET A 55 3.60 1.18 -2.69
C MET A 55 5.00 1.59 -3.14
N GLU A 56 5.40 1.27 -4.37
CA GLU A 56 6.72 1.64 -4.91
C GLU A 56 6.91 3.15 -5.02
N ARG A 57 5.86 3.89 -5.37
CA ARG A 57 5.89 5.35 -5.44
C ARG A 57 6.06 6.00 -4.06
N LEU A 58 5.38 5.49 -3.04
CA LEU A 58 5.40 6.07 -1.69
C LEU A 58 6.56 5.59 -0.81
N TYR A 59 6.97 4.32 -0.96
CA TYR A 59 7.92 3.65 -0.07
C TYR A 59 9.17 3.12 -0.78
N GLY A 60 9.28 3.28 -2.10
CA GLY A 60 10.39 2.74 -2.90
C GLY A 60 10.18 1.27 -3.28
N LYS A 61 11.14 0.69 -4.01
CA LYS A 61 11.03 -0.71 -4.46
C LYS A 61 10.90 -1.67 -3.28
N GLU A 62 10.13 -2.74 -3.47
CA GLU A 62 9.98 -3.81 -2.48
C GLU A 62 11.35 -4.32 -2.00
N ILE A 63 11.48 -4.54 -0.69
CA ILE A 63 12.70 -5.07 -0.10
C ILE A 63 12.76 -6.54 -0.51
N LYS A 64 13.59 -6.87 -1.50
CA LYS A 64 13.90 -8.26 -1.80
C LYS A 64 14.76 -8.79 -0.66
N PRO A 65 14.32 -9.79 0.13
CA PRO A 65 15.26 -10.49 0.99
C PRO A 65 16.34 -11.09 0.09
N LEU A 66 17.61 -10.85 0.47
CA LEU A 66 18.79 -11.47 -0.15
C LEU A 66 18.75 -12.99 0.02
#